data_AF-A0A7W0GEJ9-F1
#
_entry.id   AF-A0A7W0GEJ9-F1
#
_cell.length_a   1.000
_cell.length_b   1.000
_cell.length_c   1.000
_cell.angle_alpha   90.00
_cell.angle_beta   90.00
_cell.angle_gamma   90.00
#
_symmetry.space_group_name_H-M   'P 1'
#
loop_
_entity.id
_entity.type
_entity.pdbx_description
1 polymer ?
#
loop_
_entity_poly.entity_id
_entity_poly.type
_entity_poly.pdbx_seq_one_letter_code
_entity_poly.pdbx_strand_id
1 'polypeptide(L)' 'MQVDPDTAEAALRVVTETAELGRQMGAYGPEVPVSPDATAFDRALGLAGRDPNWRP' A
#
# COMPACT_ATOMS: atom_id res chain seq x y z
N MET A 1 3.11 -12.40 -10.16
CA MET A 1 4.12 -11.43 -10.61
C MET A 1 4.69 -10.79 -9.36
N GLN A 2 5.98 -10.93 -9.10
CA GLN A 2 6.61 -10.26 -7.95
C GLN A 2 7.12 -8.90 -8.42
N VAL A 3 6.86 -7.86 -7.62
CA VAL A 3 7.45 -6.53 -7.82
C VAL A 3 8.90 -6.59 -7.36
N ASP A 4 9.79 -5.94 -8.10
CA ASP A 4 11.18 -5.76 -7.71
C ASP A 4 11.29 -5.14 -6.29
N PRO A 5 12.18 -5.66 -5.41
CA PRO A 5 12.24 -5.22 -4.01
C PRO A 5 12.47 -3.71 -3.84
N ASP A 6 13.40 -3.12 -4.61
CA ASP A 6 13.71 -1.69 -4.50
C ASP A 6 12.50 -0.84 -4.94
N THR A 7 11.81 -1.29 -5.98
CA THR A 7 10.56 -0.67 -6.44
C THR A 7 9.45 -0.76 -5.38
N ALA A 8 9.31 -1.91 -4.71
CA ALA A 8 8.32 -2.10 -3.66
C ALA A 8 8.59 -1.23 -2.43
N GLU A 9 9.84 -1.10 -2.02
CA GLU A 9 10.26 -0.20 -0.94
C GLU A 9 10.05 1.28 -1.30
N ALA A 10 10.38 1.67 -2.53
CA ALA A 10 10.13 3.02 -3.01
C ALA A 10 8.64 3.36 -3.01
N ALA A 11 7.79 2.43 -3.47
CA ALA A 11 6.34 2.59 -3.42
C ALA A 11 5.83 2.72 -1.97
N LEU A 12 6.27 1.85 -1.06
CA LEU A 12 5.87 1.93 0.35
C LEU A 12 6.23 3.28 0.97
N ARG A 13 7.44 3.80 0.70
CA ARG A 13 7.86 5.12 1.19
C ARG A 13 6.95 6.23 0.67
N VAL A 14 6.71 6.30 -0.64
CA VAL A 14 5.86 7.34 -1.24
C VAL A 14 4.43 7.26 -0.70
N VAL A 15 3.85 6.05 -0.61
CA VAL A 15 2.51 5.87 -0.05
C VAL A 15 2.48 6.29 1.41
N THR A 16 3.52 5.98 2.20
CA THR A 16 3.61 6.41 3.60
C THR A 16 3.60 7.93 3.74
N GLU A 17 4.38 8.62 2.91
CA GLU A 17 4.48 10.09 2.92
C GLU A 17 3.17 10.77 2.47
N THR A 18 2.42 10.12 1.58
CA THR A 18 1.22 10.70 0.95
C THR A 18 -0.10 10.16 1.50
N ALA A 19 -0.07 9.15 2.38
CA ALA A 19 -1.26 8.38 2.78
C ALA A 19 -2.40 9.27 3.29
N GLU A 20 -2.08 10.22 4.17
CA GLU A 20 -3.06 11.10 4.78
C GLU A 20 -3.70 12.06 3.77
N LEU A 21 -2.87 12.75 2.98
CA LEU A 21 -3.37 13.63 1.91
C LEU A 21 -4.16 12.84 0.87
N GLY A 22 -3.70 11.64 0.52
CA GLY A 22 -4.37 10.73 -0.41
C GLY A 22 -5.77 10.34 0.06
N ARG A 23 -5.95 10.10 1.37
CA ARG A 23 -7.28 9.86 1.96
C ARG A 23 -8.16 11.11 1.94
N GLN A 24 -7.61 12.27 2.30
CA GLN A 24 -8.36 13.55 2.28
C GLN A 24 -8.85 13.92 0.87
N MET A 25 -8.06 13.62 -0.15
CA MET A 25 -8.41 13.83 -1.56
C MET A 25 -9.32 12.74 -2.14
N GLY A 26 -9.61 11.67 -1.39
CA GLY A 26 -10.38 10.51 -1.88
C GLY A 26 -9.63 9.64 -2.90
N ALA A 27 -8.32 9.84 -3.08
CA ALA A 27 -7.49 9.02 -3.94
C ALA A 27 -7.19 7.64 -3.32
N TYR A 28 -7.04 7.60 -1.99
CA TYR A 28 -6.85 6.39 -1.19
C TYR A 28 -8.08 6.07 -0.36
N GLY A 29 -8.31 4.78 -0.14
CA GLY A 29 -9.35 4.29 0.75
C GLY A 29 -8.90 4.27 2.23
N PRO A 30 -9.77 3.82 3.14
CA PRO A 30 -9.37 3.47 4.50
C PRO A 30 -8.26 2.42 4.47
N GLU A 31 -7.29 2.52 5.37
CA GLU A 31 -6.19 1.57 5.47
C GLU A 31 -6.73 0.14 5.70
N VAL A 32 -6.21 -0.81 4.92
CA VAL A 32 -6.46 -2.24 5.07
C VAL A 32 -5.29 -2.83 5.86
N PRO A 33 -5.52 -3.36 7.08
CA PRO A 33 -4.47 -3.98 7.87
C PRO A 33 -3.88 -5.18 7.16
N VAL A 34 -2.55 -5.27 7.17
CA VAL A 34 -1.80 -6.42 6.64
C VAL A 34 -0.90 -6.99 7.72
N SER A 35 -0.40 -8.21 7.51
CA SER A 35 0.58 -8.84 8.39
C SER A 35 1.82 -7.94 8.54
N PRO A 36 2.46 -7.87 9.73
CA PRO A 36 3.75 -7.19 9.88
C PRO A 36 4.84 -7.81 9.00
N ASP A 37 4.71 -9.10 8.66
CA ASP A 37 5.62 -9.84 7.79
C ASP A 37 5.23 -9.75 6.29
N ALA A 38 4.21 -8.94 5.96
CA ALA A 38 3.79 -8.73 4.58
C ALA A 38 4.88 -8.02 3.77
N THR A 39 4.89 -8.26 2.46
CA THR A 39 5.87 -7.64 1.57
C THR A 39 5.71 -6.11 1.56
N ALA A 40 6.76 -5.37 1.19
CA ALA A 40 6.68 -3.91 1.10
C ALA A 40 5.55 -3.45 0.16
N PHE A 41 5.31 -4.19 -0.94
CA PHE A 41 4.23 -3.89 -1.87
C PHE A 41 2.85 -4.14 -1.27
N ASP A 42 2.64 -5.26 -0.57
CA ASP A 42 1.37 -5.54 0.11
C ASP A 42 1.05 -4.49 1.18
N ARG A 43 2.08 -4.04 1.92
CA ARG A 43 1.95 -2.94 2.89
C ARG A 43 1.60 -1.62 2.20
N ALA A 44 2.19 -1.32 1.05
CA ALA A 44 1.87 -0.13 0.27
C ALA A 44 0.41 -0.16 -0.24
N LEU A 45 -0.06 -1.32 -0.72
CA LEU A 45 -1.46 -1.51 -1.12
C LEU A 45 -2.41 -1.33 0.07
N GLY A 46 -2.13 -1.99 1.19
CA GLY A 46 -2.93 -1.89 2.41
C GLY A 46 -3.04 -0.44 2.90
N LEU A 47 -1.92 0.28 2.92
CA LEU A 47 -1.88 1.69 3.35
C LEU A 47 -2.64 2.64 2.40
N ALA A 48 -2.66 2.33 1.10
CA ALA A 48 -3.49 3.01 0.10
C ALA A 48 -4.98 2.57 0.12
N GLY A 49 -5.33 1.64 1.00
CA GLY A 49 -6.68 1.11 1.19
C GLY A 49 -7.09 0.06 0.17
N ARG A 50 -6.15 -0.71 -0.37
CA ARG A 50 -6.37 -1.80 -1.32
C ARG A 50 -6.02 -3.13 -0.69
N ASP A 51 -6.94 -4.09 -0.81
CA ASP A 51 -6.70 -5.46 -0.37
C ASP A 51 -5.67 -6.15 -1.27
N PRO A 52 -4.48 -6.52 -0.75
CA PRO A 52 -3.47 -7.24 -1.53
C PRO A 52 -3.94 -8.63 -1.99
N ASN A 53 -4.94 -9.20 -1.32
CA ASN A 53 -5.52 -10.50 -1.63
C ASN A 53 -6.81 -10.41 -2.44
N TRP A 54 -7.11 -9.24 -3.03
CA TRP A 54 -8.32 -9.05 -3.81
C TRP A 54 -8.48 -10.14 -4.87
N ARG A 55 -9.69 -10.72 -4.93
CA ARG A 55 -10.10 -11.70 -5.93
C ARG A 55 -11.36 -11.17 -6.63
N PRO A 56 -11.43 -11.28 -7.97
CA PRO A 56 -12.62 -10.91 -8.74
C PRO A 56 -13.88 -11.65 -8.30
#